data_AF-A0A1D8URK2-F1
#
_entry.id   AF-A0A1D8URK2-F1
#
_cell.length_a   1.000
_cell.length_b   1.000
_cell.length_c   1.000
_cell.angle_alpha   90.00
_cell.angle_beta   90.00
_cell.angle_gamma   90.00
#
_symmetry.space_group_name_H-M   'P 1'
#
loop_
_entity.id
_entity.type
_entity.pdbx_description
1 polymer ?
#
loop_
_entity_poly.entity_id
_entity_poly.type
_entity_poly.pdbx_seq_one_letter_code
_entity_poly.pdbx_strand_id
1 'polypeptide(L)'
;MKTLSLDPTALPRLDIIGLANSGVIVRGERETPPDGIPAFVTAQGWQELLQRYADGNSDIAPRVLAALEQAIKRLLDHAATSFAQSTHNEIAPILSCPSDLFASNGTIQIAFVRDRQHPVACVLVGTVEQLRELIKNPPPKPS
;
A
#
# COMPACT_ATOMS: atom_id res chain seq x y z
N MET A 1 1.36 19.07 -18.52
CA MET A 1 0.99 17.95 -17.62
C MET A 1 2.12 16.94 -17.69
N LYS A 2 2.82 16.67 -16.58
CA LYS A 2 3.89 15.65 -16.57
C LYS A 2 3.23 14.28 -16.48
N THR A 3 3.52 13.39 -17.43
CA THR A 3 3.10 12.00 -17.35
C THR A 3 4.04 11.27 -16.40
N LEU A 4 3.46 10.59 -15.42
CA LEU A 4 4.17 9.76 -14.46
C LEU A 4 4.27 8.36 -15.05
N SER A 5 5.49 7.91 -15.35
CA SER A 5 5.76 6.57 -15.87
C SER A 5 6.44 5.76 -14.79
N LEU A 6 5.73 4.76 -14.25
CA LEU A 6 6.35 3.73 -13.42
C LEU A 6 6.99 2.71 -14.35
N ASP A 7 8.32 2.58 -14.35
CA ASP A 7 8.98 1.44 -14.98
C ASP A 7 8.81 0.22 -14.06
N PRO A 8 7.96 -0.76 -14.40
CA PRO A 8 7.73 -1.91 -13.53
C PRO A 8 9.01 -2.74 -13.34
N THR A 9 9.97 -2.66 -14.27
CA THR A 9 11.21 -3.44 -14.19
C THR A 9 12.16 -2.92 -13.10
N ALA A 10 12.10 -1.60 -12.82
CA ALA A 10 12.84 -0.93 -11.76
C ALA A 10 12.21 -1.13 -10.36
N LEU A 11 10.96 -1.60 -10.29
CA LEU A 11 10.29 -1.84 -9.01
C LEU A 11 10.76 -3.16 -8.35
N PRO A 12 10.88 -3.19 -7.00
CA PRO A 12 11.11 -4.40 -6.24
C PRO A 12 10.08 -5.49 -6.58
N ARG A 13 10.56 -6.73 -6.70
CA ARG A 13 9.72 -7.90 -7.02
C ARG A 13 9.22 -8.61 -5.76
N LEU A 14 7.90 -8.70 -5.60
CA LEU A 14 7.27 -9.39 -4.47
C LEU A 14 6.19 -10.37 -4.96
N ASP A 15 5.92 -11.43 -4.18
CA ASP A 15 4.85 -12.39 -4.48
C ASP A 15 3.50 -11.83 -3.98
N ILE A 16 2.94 -10.85 -4.68
CA ILE A 16 1.77 -10.11 -4.20
C ILE A 16 0.56 -11.04 -4.12
N ILE A 17 0.39 -11.90 -5.11
CA ILE A 17 -0.70 -12.87 -5.14
C ILE A 17 -0.57 -13.85 -3.97
N GLY A 18 0.62 -14.41 -3.74
CA GLY A 18 0.86 -15.30 -2.61
C GLY A 18 0.56 -14.63 -1.27
N LEU A 19 1.04 -13.40 -1.07
CA LEU A 19 0.83 -12.63 0.17
C LEU A 19 -0.65 -12.29 0.40
N ALA A 20 -1.39 -11.95 -0.66
CA ALA A 20 -2.81 -11.65 -0.56
C ALA A 20 -3.61 -12.93 -0.25
N ASN A 21 -3.31 -14.04 -0.92
CA ASN A 21 -3.97 -15.32 -0.69
C ASN A 21 -3.68 -15.90 0.70
N SER A 22 -2.48 -15.66 1.25
CA SER A 22 -2.13 -16.06 2.61
C SER A 22 -2.62 -15.08 3.69
N GLY A 23 -3.31 -14.00 3.31
CA GLY A 23 -3.84 -13.00 4.22
C GLY A 23 -2.78 -12.16 4.94
N VAL A 24 -1.57 -12.07 4.39
CA VAL A 24 -0.46 -11.27 4.97
C VAL A 24 -0.57 -9.81 4.55
N ILE A 25 -1.12 -9.58 3.37
CA ILE A 25 -1.60 -8.27 2.92
C ILE A 25 -3.08 -8.38 2.61
N VAL A 26 -3.78 -7.27 2.72
CA VAL A 26 -5.20 -7.15 2.41
C VAL A 26 -5.42 -5.97 1.47
N ARG A 27 -6.38 -6.09 0.57
CA ARG A 27 -6.74 -5.00 -0.33
C ARG A 27 -7.19 -3.78 0.47
N GLY A 28 -6.60 -2.63 0.16
CA GLY A 28 -6.96 -1.34 0.74
C GLY A 28 -8.11 -0.64 0.02
N GLU A 29 -8.68 -1.27 -1.00
CA GLU A 29 -9.72 -0.73 -1.86
C GLU A 29 -10.67 -1.84 -2.32
N ARG A 30 -11.92 -1.48 -2.62
CA ARG A 30 -12.91 -2.42 -3.15
C ARG A 30 -12.65 -2.74 -4.61
N GLU A 31 -12.42 -1.70 -5.40
CA GLU A 31 -12.17 -1.78 -6.85
C GLU A 31 -10.96 -0.92 -7.20
N THR A 32 -10.09 -1.45 -8.05
CA THR A 32 -8.97 -0.68 -8.59
C THR A 32 -9.50 0.12 -9.79
N PRO A 33 -9.33 1.46 -9.83
CA PRO A 33 -9.71 2.25 -10.99
C PRO A 33 -9.01 1.78 -12.27
N PRO A 34 -9.58 1.96 -13.47
CA PRO A 34 -8.99 1.50 -14.74
C PRO A 34 -7.55 1.98 -14.98
N ASP A 35 -7.23 3.21 -14.56
CA ASP A 35 -5.88 3.80 -14.65
C ASP A 35 -5.17 3.82 -13.28
N GLY A 36 -5.71 3.09 -12.31
CA GLY A 36 -5.18 2.99 -10.95
C GLY A 36 -4.18 1.84 -10.81
N ILE A 37 -3.43 1.88 -9.72
CA ILE A 37 -2.57 0.79 -9.28
C ILE A 37 -3.20 0.12 -8.07
N PRO A 38 -3.31 -1.23 -8.03
CA PRO A 38 -3.88 -1.92 -6.89
C PRO A 38 -3.16 -1.57 -5.58
N ALA A 39 -3.93 -1.19 -4.57
CA ALA A 39 -3.40 -0.85 -3.27
C ALA A 39 -3.70 -1.91 -2.20
N PHE A 40 -2.68 -2.23 -1.41
CA PHE A 40 -2.77 -3.16 -0.29
C PHE A 40 -2.20 -2.54 0.97
N VAL A 41 -2.72 -2.98 2.12
CA VAL A 41 -2.13 -2.73 3.44
C VAL A 41 -1.65 -4.04 4.04
N THR A 42 -0.74 -3.97 5.02
CA THR A 42 -0.38 -5.16 5.78
C THR A 42 -1.56 -5.64 6.61
N ALA A 43 -1.66 -6.95 6.84
CA ALA A 43 -2.72 -7.51 7.68
C ALA A 43 -2.67 -6.94 9.11
N GLN A 44 -1.46 -6.71 9.63
CA GLN A 44 -1.28 -6.03 10.91
C GLN A 44 -1.85 -4.61 10.89
N GLY A 45 -1.51 -3.80 9.88
CA GLY A 45 -2.05 -2.44 9.75
C GLY A 45 -3.58 -2.42 9.63
N TRP A 46 -4.16 -3.42 8.95
CA TRP A 46 -5.61 -3.58 8.91
C TRP A 46 -6.22 -3.90 10.27
N GLN A 47 -5.61 -4.80 11.06
CA GLN A 47 -6.06 -5.07 12.43
C GLN A 47 -5.95 -3.84 13.32
N GLU A 48 -4.87 -3.05 13.19
CA GLU A 48 -4.70 -1.78 13.91
C GLU A 48 -5.84 -0.79 13.56
N LEU A 49 -6.22 -0.69 12.29
CA LEU A 49 -7.37 0.13 11.85
C LEU A 49 -8.69 -0.36 12.45
N LEU A 50 -8.94 -1.67 12.43
CA LEU A 50 -10.16 -2.24 13.02
C LEU A 50 -10.20 -2.07 14.54
N GLN A 51 -9.08 -2.23 15.23
CA GLN A 51 -9.02 -2.00 16.66
C GLN A 51 -9.30 -0.54 17.01
N ARG A 52 -8.78 0.40 16.20
CA ARG A 52 -8.87 1.84 16.47
C ARG A 52 -10.22 2.45 16.10
N TYR A 53 -10.79 2.04 14.97
CA TYR A 53 -11.96 2.70 14.39
C TYR A 53 -13.20 1.82 14.37
N ALA A 54 -13.03 0.53 14.61
CA ALA A 54 -14.12 -0.42 14.69
C ALA A 54 -14.31 -1.05 16.08
N ASP A 55 -13.45 -0.77 17.07
CA ASP A 55 -13.47 -1.45 18.37
C ASP A 55 -13.53 -3.00 18.24
N GLY A 56 -12.95 -3.54 17.16
CA GLY A 56 -13.02 -4.97 16.83
C GLY A 56 -14.38 -5.46 16.30
N ASN A 57 -15.36 -4.59 16.10
CA ASN A 57 -16.66 -4.92 15.52
C ASN A 57 -16.57 -5.07 13.99
N SER A 58 -16.77 -6.30 13.50
CA SER A 58 -16.74 -6.63 12.08
C SER A 58 -17.82 -5.93 11.25
N ASP A 59 -18.94 -5.53 11.86
CA ASP A 59 -20.07 -4.94 11.13
C ASP A 59 -19.75 -3.54 10.59
N ILE A 60 -18.75 -2.87 11.15
CA ILE A 60 -18.26 -1.57 10.72
C ILE A 60 -16.97 -1.64 9.89
N ALA A 61 -16.42 -2.83 9.68
CA ALA A 61 -15.29 -3.04 8.77
C ALA A 61 -15.51 -2.46 7.36
N PRO A 62 -16.72 -2.53 6.74
CA PRO A 62 -16.96 -1.88 5.44
C PRO A 62 -16.79 -0.35 5.48
N ARG A 63 -17.15 0.29 6.60
CA ARG A 63 -16.97 1.74 6.78
C ARG A 63 -15.50 2.09 6.96
N VAL A 64 -14.75 1.27 7.71
CA VAL A 64 -13.30 1.42 7.86
C VAL A 64 -12.60 1.25 6.52
N LEU A 65 -12.99 0.25 5.71
CA LEU A 65 -12.46 0.05 4.36
C LEU A 65 -12.73 1.25 3.45
N ALA A 66 -13.95 1.80 3.47
CA ALA A 66 -14.27 2.99 2.67
C ALA A 66 -13.44 4.22 3.07
N ALA A 67 -13.18 4.40 4.38
CA ALA A 67 -12.30 5.46 4.87
C ALA A 67 -10.83 5.23 4.47
N LEU A 68 -10.37 3.98 4.56
CA LEU A 68 -9.03 3.56 4.13
C LEU A 68 -8.81 3.83 2.63
N GLU A 69 -9.78 3.48 1.79
CA GLU A 69 -9.76 3.73 0.34
C GLU A 69 -9.55 5.22 0.05
N GLN A 70 -10.25 6.11 0.76
CA GLN A 70 -10.07 7.56 0.64
C GLN A 70 -8.70 8.03 1.15
N ALA A 71 -8.20 7.45 2.24
CA ALA A 71 -6.89 7.77 2.77
C ALA A 71 -5.78 7.39 1.78
N ILE A 72 -5.82 6.17 1.24
CA ILE A 72 -4.87 5.68 0.23
C ILE A 72 -4.91 6.56 -1.01
N LYS A 73 -6.11 6.90 -1.51
CA LYS A 73 -6.24 7.81 -2.65
C LYS A 73 -5.53 9.15 -2.39
N ARG A 74 -5.79 9.78 -1.24
CA ARG A 74 -5.14 11.05 -0.86
C ARG A 74 -3.62 10.93 -0.78
N LEU A 75 -3.11 9.80 -0.28
CA LEU A 75 -1.68 9.53 -0.20
C LEU A 75 -1.04 9.40 -1.58
N LEU A 76 -1.69 8.69 -2.50
CA LEU A 76 -1.24 8.54 -3.87
C LEU A 76 -1.32 9.86 -4.66
N ASP A 77 -2.40 10.63 -4.48
CA ASP A 77 -2.55 11.96 -5.09
C ASP A 77 -1.44 12.92 -4.59
N HIS A 78 -1.11 12.86 -3.30
CA HIS A 78 -0.01 13.64 -2.73
C HIS A 78 1.34 13.20 -3.32
N ALA A 79 1.60 11.89 -3.38
CA ALA A 79 2.82 11.34 -3.99
C ALA A 79 2.97 11.78 -5.46
N ALA A 80 1.89 11.71 -6.25
CA ALA A 80 1.88 12.12 -7.64
C ALA A 80 2.12 13.64 -7.79
N THR A 81 1.53 14.45 -6.91
CA THR A 81 1.73 15.90 -6.89
C THR A 81 3.17 16.28 -6.54
N SER A 82 3.73 15.67 -5.49
CA SER A 82 5.14 15.88 -5.10
C SER A 82 6.10 15.48 -6.22
N PHE A 83 5.82 14.37 -6.91
CA PHE A 83 6.60 13.95 -8.07
C PHE A 83 6.52 14.97 -9.22
N ALA A 84 5.32 15.44 -9.56
CA ALA A 84 5.14 16.43 -10.63
C ALA A 84 5.91 17.73 -10.38
N GLN A 85 6.06 18.11 -9.11
CA GLN A 85 6.85 19.28 -8.68
C GLN A 85 8.35 19.02 -8.62
N SER A 86 8.78 17.75 -8.57
CA SER A 86 10.20 17.40 -8.52
C SER A 86 10.89 17.58 -9.88
N THR A 87 12.21 17.80 -9.83
CA THR A 87 13.09 17.85 -11.02
C THR A 87 13.52 16.47 -11.49
N HIS A 88 13.23 15.43 -10.73
CA HIS A 88 13.56 14.05 -11.06
C HIS A 88 12.41 13.41 -11.83
N ASN A 89 12.74 12.70 -12.91
CA ASN A 89 11.75 12.00 -13.73
C ASN A 89 11.47 10.56 -13.24
N GLU A 90 11.99 10.18 -12.07
CA GLU A 90 11.83 8.85 -11.48
C GLU A 90 11.22 8.93 -10.08
N ILE A 91 10.26 8.04 -9.80
CA ILE A 91 9.67 7.89 -8.48
C ILE A 91 10.55 6.94 -7.68
N ALA A 92 10.94 7.35 -6.48
CA ALA A 92 11.57 6.43 -5.54
C ALA A 92 10.62 5.27 -5.23
N PRO A 93 11.09 4.00 -5.24
CA PRO A 93 10.23 2.84 -5.03
C PRO A 93 9.58 2.81 -3.65
N ILE A 94 10.05 3.62 -2.70
CA ILE A 94 9.45 3.80 -1.37
C ILE A 94 9.36 5.29 -1.08
N LEU A 95 8.16 5.76 -0.77
CA LEU A 95 7.91 7.10 -0.23
C LEU A 95 7.56 6.98 1.25
N SER A 96 7.98 7.95 2.06
CA SER A 96 7.64 8.02 3.49
C SER A 96 6.94 9.34 3.76
N CYS A 97 5.84 9.30 4.52
CA CYS A 97 5.16 10.51 4.95
C CYS A 97 4.65 10.39 6.40
N PRO A 98 4.60 11.50 7.15
CA PRO A 98 3.87 11.57 8.40
C PRO A 98 2.39 11.22 8.16
N SER A 99 1.81 10.43 9.06
CA SER A 99 0.75 9.44 8.81
C SER A 99 0.11 9.07 10.14
N ASP A 100 -1.05 9.62 10.50
CA ASP A 100 -1.83 9.15 11.65
C ASP A 100 -2.70 7.91 11.35
N LEU A 101 -2.64 7.41 10.10
CA LEU A 101 -3.51 6.34 9.57
C LEU A 101 -3.52 5.09 10.46
N PHE A 102 -2.34 4.57 10.80
CA PHE A 102 -2.21 3.38 11.66
C PHE A 102 -1.94 3.73 13.13
N ALA A 103 -1.22 4.82 13.40
CA ALA A 103 -0.81 5.24 14.75
C ALA A 103 -0.81 6.76 14.89
N SER A 104 -1.21 7.30 16.06
CA SER A 104 -1.51 8.72 16.27
C SER A 104 -0.40 9.75 16.02
N ASN A 105 0.83 9.34 15.69
CA ASN A 105 1.95 10.19 15.25
C ASN A 105 2.96 9.33 14.47
N GLY A 106 2.47 8.52 13.54
CA GLY A 106 3.28 7.57 12.78
C GLY A 106 3.96 8.17 11.56
N THR A 107 4.95 7.44 11.05
CA THR A 107 5.38 7.54 9.66
C THR A 107 4.87 6.31 8.94
N ILE A 108 4.18 6.52 7.83
CA ILE A 108 3.80 5.44 6.93
C ILE A 108 4.75 5.42 5.73
N GLN A 109 4.88 4.25 5.14
CA GLN A 109 5.56 4.04 3.89
C GLN A 109 4.57 3.62 2.82
N ILE A 110 4.80 4.14 1.61
CA ILE A 110 4.12 3.78 0.38
C ILE A 110 5.17 3.13 -0.50
N ALA A 111 5.16 1.81 -0.58
CA ALA A 111 6.10 1.04 -1.38
C ALA A 111 5.45 0.65 -2.71
N PHE A 112 6.02 1.14 -3.81
CA PHE A 112 5.70 0.69 -5.16
C PHE A 112 6.50 -0.59 -5.44
N VAL A 113 5.78 -1.66 -5.74
CA VAL A 113 6.33 -2.98 -5.99
C VAL A 113 5.69 -3.53 -7.26
N ARG A 114 6.28 -4.58 -7.82
CA ARG A 114 5.62 -5.37 -8.85
C ARG A 114 5.46 -6.81 -8.42
N ASP A 115 4.41 -7.44 -8.93
CA ASP A 115 4.25 -8.87 -8.76
C ASP A 115 5.38 -9.64 -9.46
N ARG A 116 5.76 -10.79 -8.90
CA ARG A 116 6.82 -11.64 -9.43
C ARG A 116 6.40 -12.36 -10.71
N GLN A 117 5.13 -12.74 -10.82
CA GLN A 117 4.60 -13.57 -11.90
C GLN A 117 3.92 -12.73 -12.98
N HIS A 118 3.34 -11.59 -12.61
CA HIS A 118 2.65 -10.68 -13.52
C HIS A 118 3.31 -9.30 -13.54
N PRO A 119 3.40 -8.61 -14.70
CA PRO A 119 3.97 -7.28 -14.80
C PRO A 119 3.01 -6.18 -14.28
N VAL A 120 2.36 -6.45 -13.15
CA VAL A 120 1.41 -5.54 -12.51
C VAL A 120 2.15 -4.82 -11.37
N ALA A 121 2.15 -3.49 -11.42
CA ALA A 121 2.62 -2.66 -10.33
C ALA A 121 1.52 -2.55 -9.26
N CYS A 122 1.90 -2.70 -8.01
CA CYS A 122 1.04 -2.59 -6.84
C CYS A 122 1.65 -1.62 -5.83
N VAL A 123 0.82 -1.12 -4.95
CA VAL A 123 1.25 -0.31 -3.81
C VAL A 123 1.01 -1.06 -2.52
N LEU A 124 2.02 -1.07 -1.65
CA LEU A 124 1.91 -1.50 -0.27
C LEU A 124 1.97 -0.30 0.65
N VAL A 125 1.01 -0.18 1.56
CA VAL A 125 0.96 0.86 2.57
C VAL A 125 1.03 0.24 3.95
N GLY A 126 1.92 0.75 4.79
CA GLY A 126 2.12 0.24 6.15
C GLY A 126 3.07 1.13 6.93
N THR A 127 3.32 0.79 8.19
CA THR A 127 4.42 1.41 8.94
C THR A 127 5.78 0.96 8.39
N VAL A 128 6.83 1.69 8.74
CA VAL A 128 8.20 1.35 8.35
C VAL A 128 8.57 -0.07 8.80
N GLU A 129 8.20 -0.44 10.02
CA GLU A 129 8.48 -1.75 10.62
C GLU A 129 7.73 -2.85 9.86
N GLN A 130 6.43 -2.67 9.63
CA GLN A 130 5.58 -3.63 8.93
C GLN A 130 6.10 -3.94 7.51
N LEU A 131 6.42 -2.90 6.74
CA LEU A 131 6.93 -3.10 5.38
C LEU A 131 8.35 -3.67 5.36
N ARG A 132 9.20 -3.26 6.31
CA ARG A 132 10.56 -3.82 6.44
C ARG A 132 10.52 -5.32 6.69
N GLU A 133 9.65 -5.78 7.59
CA GLU A 133 9.48 -7.21 7.87
C GLU A 133 8.94 -7.96 6.67
N LEU A 134 7.90 -7.43 6.01
CA LEU A 134 7.29 -8.03 4.83
C LEU A 134 8.28 -8.19 3.66
N ILE A 135 9.11 -7.17 3.42
CA ILE A 135 10.07 -7.16 2.31
C ILE A 135 11.29 -8.03 2.61
N LYS A 136 11.80 -8.03 3.86
CA LYS A 136 12.99 -8.80 4.24
C LYS A 136 12.69 -10.28 4.43
N ASN A 137 11.54 -10.61 5.03
CA ASN A 137 11.14 -11.97 5.38
C ASN A 137 9.75 -12.28 4.79
N PRO A 138 9.63 -12.41 3.45
CA PRO A 138 8.36 -12.79 2.87
C PRO A 138 7.96 -14.17 3.42
N PRO A 139 6.72 -14.35 3.90
CA PRO A 139 6.25 -15.64 4.39
C PRO A 139 6.40 -16.73 3.33
N PRO A 140 6.63 -17.98 3.75
CA PRO A 140 6.76 -19.09 2.82
C PRO A 140 5.48 -19.26 2.00
N LYS A 141 5.63 -19.64 0.73
CA LYS A 141 4.49 -19.91 -0.16
C LYS A 141 3.57 -20.95 0.51
N PRO A 142 2.25 -20.75 0.53
CA PRO A 142 1.33 -21.81 0.91
C PRO A 142 1.47 -22.97 -0.08
N SER A 143 1.65 -24.19 0.46
CA SER A 143 1.79 -25.45 -0.27
C SER A 143 0.53 -25.85 -1.02
#